data_AF-A0A7Y5B7D6-F1
#
_entry.id   AF-A0A7Y5B7D6-F1
#
_cell.length_a   1.000
_cell.length_b   1.000
_cell.length_c   1.000
_cell.angle_alpha   90.00
_cell.angle_beta   90.00
_cell.angle_gamma   90.00
#
_symmetry.space_group_name_H-M   'P 1'
#
loop_
_entity.id
_entity.type
_entity.pdbx_description
1 polymer ?
#
loop_
_entity_poly.entity_id
_entity_poly.type
_entity_poly.pdbx_seq_one_letter_code
_entity_poly.pdbx_strand_id
1 'polypeptide(L)'
;MADNIAVAAELILPMALRTLLAWALTPTLLVGAGTTPAAPVALSPAHEVALSVNQARREFGLPPLKIEPRLALAAQSHADDMAARGYFDHCAPEGHGPSERAAESGYPAAIWENCALGHEDARDAVKAWLESEGHRATLLSPSLREMGAGRSGRYWVLDCGARSGVYPIVIENDSPIVRSRRVALYLHGQNRVNWVRLSNDGKNYSPWMPYQPEMEWELSEGAGPKTVYYQAYDGKIRTMVDEVYLSR
;
A
#
# COMPACT_ATOMS: atom_id res chain seq x y z
N MET A 1 3.31 -80.15 66.35
CA MET A 1 3.99 -81.44 66.10
C MET A 1 3.92 -81.64 64.59
N ALA A 2 5.01 -81.37 63.87
CA ALA A 2 6.02 -82.38 63.51
C ALA A 2 5.35 -83.60 62.85
N ASP A 3 5.74 -84.12 61.69
CA ASP A 3 6.72 -83.79 60.66
C ASP A 3 6.48 -84.86 59.58
N ASN A 4 7.13 -84.70 58.42
CA ASN A 4 7.47 -85.76 57.44
C ASN A 4 6.39 -86.21 56.44
N ILE A 5 6.70 -86.63 55.22
CA ILE A 5 7.80 -86.56 54.22
C ILE A 5 7.21 -87.32 53.00
N ALA A 6 7.50 -86.90 51.76
CA ALA A 6 7.69 -87.74 50.55
C ALA A 6 7.42 -86.89 49.28
N VAL A 7 8.44 -86.31 48.64
CA VAL A 7 9.23 -86.83 47.49
C VAL A 7 8.41 -87.10 46.22
N ALA A 8 8.37 -86.06 45.38
CA ALA A 8 8.61 -85.97 43.93
C ALA A 8 8.22 -87.11 42.96
N ALA A 9 7.42 -86.73 41.95
CA ALA A 9 7.51 -87.26 40.58
C ALA A 9 7.14 -86.15 39.56
N GLU A 10 8.09 -85.91 38.65
CA GLU A 10 7.96 -85.59 37.21
C GLU A 10 7.09 -84.42 36.72
N LEU A 11 7.69 -83.43 36.04
CA LEU A 11 7.83 -83.43 34.57
C LEU A 11 8.69 -82.23 34.13
N ILE A 12 9.48 -82.44 33.10
CA ILE A 12 10.52 -81.56 32.55
C ILE A 12 9.90 -80.32 31.89
N LEU A 13 10.40 -79.12 32.23
CA LEU A 13 10.16 -77.87 31.51
C LEU A 13 11.50 -77.22 31.13
N PRO A 14 11.74 -76.82 29.87
CA PRO A 14 12.94 -76.07 29.51
C PRO A 14 12.78 -74.58 29.86
N MET A 15 13.72 -74.06 30.66
CA MET A 15 13.93 -72.64 30.92
C MET A 15 14.67 -71.98 29.75
N ALA A 16 14.17 -70.82 29.30
CA ALA A 16 14.91 -69.62 28.87
C ALA A 16 14.00 -68.76 27.98
N LEU A 17 13.98 -67.43 27.97
CA LEU A 17 14.68 -66.39 28.70
C LEU A 17 14.11 -65.06 28.11
N ARG A 18 13.89 -64.06 28.98
CA ARG A 18 13.74 -62.61 28.68
C ARG A 18 12.46 -62.14 27.96
N THR A 19 11.56 -61.60 28.78
CA THR A 19 10.64 -60.50 28.45
C THR A 19 11.35 -59.36 27.69
N LEU A 20 10.89 -59.09 26.47
CA LEU A 20 11.10 -57.83 25.75
C LEU A 20 9.88 -56.93 26.03
N LEU A 21 10.08 -55.84 26.76
CA LEU A 21 9.25 -54.64 26.67
C LEU A 21 10.20 -53.46 26.52
N ALA A 22 10.47 -53.11 25.26
CA ALA A 22 11.15 -51.87 24.91
C ALA A 22 10.20 -50.71 25.23
N TRP A 23 10.53 -49.89 26.24
CA TRP A 23 9.92 -48.58 26.41
C TRP A 23 10.51 -47.65 25.35
N ALA A 24 9.74 -47.38 24.29
CA ALA A 24 10.08 -46.33 23.34
C ALA A 24 9.77 -44.97 23.97
N LEU A 25 10.80 -44.30 24.51
CA LEU A 25 10.75 -42.87 24.80
C LEU A 25 10.77 -42.12 23.46
N THR A 26 9.61 -41.69 22.97
CA THR A 26 9.56 -40.75 21.84
C THR A 26 9.89 -39.35 22.36
N PRO A 27 10.96 -38.70 21.88
CA PRO A 27 11.16 -37.29 22.19
C PRO A 27 10.06 -36.50 21.48
N THR A 28 9.15 -35.89 22.25
CA THR A 28 8.20 -34.92 21.72
C THR A 28 9.00 -33.71 21.27
N LEU A 29 9.29 -33.62 19.97
CA LEU A 29 9.79 -32.40 19.36
C LEU A 29 8.69 -31.34 19.54
N LEU A 30 8.89 -30.37 20.42
CA LEU A 30 8.19 -29.09 20.31
C LEU A 30 8.71 -28.45 19.02
N VAL A 31 8.01 -28.67 17.91
CA VAL A 31 8.15 -27.81 16.73
C VAL A 31 7.59 -26.46 17.15
N GLY A 32 8.47 -25.57 17.61
CA GLY A 32 8.15 -24.16 17.70
C GLY A 32 7.74 -23.72 16.31
N ALA A 33 6.46 -23.34 16.14
CA ALA A 33 5.99 -22.65 14.96
C ALA A 33 6.69 -21.29 14.93
N GLY A 34 7.92 -21.27 14.43
CA GLY A 34 8.60 -20.04 14.06
C GLY A 34 7.75 -19.40 12.99
N THR A 35 7.05 -18.33 13.34
CA THR A 35 6.50 -17.40 12.37
C THR A 35 7.67 -16.87 11.55
N THR A 36 7.85 -17.42 10.36
CA THR A 36 8.77 -16.85 9.37
C THR A 36 8.41 -15.36 9.25
N PRO A 37 9.36 -14.44 9.45
CA PRO A 37 9.07 -13.02 9.23
C PRO A 37 8.55 -12.87 7.81
N ALA A 38 7.35 -12.31 7.64
CA ALA A 38 6.85 -11.95 6.33
C ALA A 38 7.91 -11.07 5.65
N ALA A 39 8.30 -11.43 4.42
CA ALA A 39 9.18 -10.60 3.62
C ALA A 39 8.60 -9.17 3.56
N PRO A 40 9.42 -8.11 3.62
CA PRO A 40 8.92 -6.76 3.48
C PRO A 40 8.17 -6.69 2.15
N VAL A 41 6.88 -6.30 2.21
CA VAL A 41 6.04 -6.11 1.03
C VAL A 41 6.73 -5.03 0.19
N ALA A 42 7.19 -5.41 -1.01
CA ALA A 42 7.76 -4.46 -1.95
C ALA A 42 6.69 -3.42 -2.32
N LEU A 43 7.08 -2.15 -2.35
CA LEU A 43 6.17 -1.08 -2.74
C LEU A 43 5.85 -1.17 -4.22
N SER A 44 4.63 -0.76 -4.60
CA SER A 44 4.33 -0.56 -6.01
C SER A 44 5.08 0.68 -6.53
N PRO A 45 5.38 0.77 -7.84
CA PRO A 45 5.99 1.97 -8.43
C PRO A 45 5.24 3.25 -8.08
N ALA A 46 3.89 3.20 -8.06
CA ALA A 46 3.04 4.30 -7.63
C ALA A 46 3.38 4.78 -6.21
N HIS A 47 3.54 3.89 -5.23
CA HIS A 47 3.89 4.28 -3.86
C HIS A 47 5.34 4.80 -3.76
N GLU A 48 6.30 4.20 -4.46
CA GLU A 48 7.70 4.67 -4.45
C GLU A 48 7.82 6.10 -4.98
N VAL A 49 7.14 6.38 -6.10
CA VAL A 49 7.09 7.73 -6.69
C VAL A 49 6.30 8.68 -5.79
N ALA A 50 5.14 8.26 -5.28
CA ALA A 50 4.28 9.08 -4.43
C ALA A 50 5.00 9.62 -3.20
N LEU A 51 5.73 8.77 -2.48
CA LEU A 51 6.50 9.16 -1.30
C LEU A 51 7.50 10.28 -1.64
N SER A 52 8.20 10.15 -2.77
CA SER A 52 9.19 11.14 -3.20
C SER A 52 8.55 12.43 -3.72
N VAL A 53 7.47 12.34 -4.51
CA VAL A 53 6.75 13.49 -5.06
C VAL A 53 6.06 14.29 -3.95
N ASN A 54 5.37 13.64 -3.03
CA ASN A 54 4.67 14.31 -1.94
C ASN A 54 5.64 14.92 -0.92
N GLN A 55 6.80 14.30 -0.68
CA GLN A 55 7.86 14.92 0.09
C GLN A 55 8.34 16.21 -0.56
N ALA A 56 8.64 16.20 -1.86
CA ALA A 56 9.04 17.41 -2.58
C ALA A 56 7.94 18.48 -2.55
N ARG A 57 6.68 18.12 -2.84
CA ARG A 57 5.55 19.07 -2.80
C ARG A 57 5.41 19.72 -1.42
N ARG A 58 5.58 18.94 -0.34
CA ARG A 58 5.57 19.47 1.03
C ARG A 58 6.69 20.49 1.27
N GLU A 59 7.90 20.25 0.77
CA GLU A 59 9.03 21.19 0.86
C GLU A 59 8.76 22.52 0.14
N PHE A 60 7.91 22.50 -0.90
CA PHE A 60 7.44 23.69 -1.61
C PHE A 60 6.11 24.25 -1.06
N GLY A 61 5.59 23.74 0.06
CA GLY A 61 4.33 24.19 0.65
C GLY A 61 3.10 23.87 -0.20
N LEU A 62 3.16 22.82 -1.01
CA LEU A 62 2.08 22.39 -1.89
C LEU A 62 1.27 21.23 -1.29
N PRO A 63 -0.03 21.13 -1.64
CA PRO A 63 -0.87 19.97 -1.29
C PRO A 63 -0.28 18.66 -1.79
N PRO A 64 -0.29 17.56 -1.02
CA PRO A 64 0.07 16.24 -1.53
C PRO A 64 -0.91 15.78 -2.61
N LEU A 65 -0.41 14.99 -3.55
CA LEU A 65 -1.21 14.28 -4.54
C LEU A 65 -1.68 12.94 -3.97
N LYS A 66 -2.85 12.48 -4.41
CA LYS A 66 -3.41 11.17 -4.09
C LYS A 66 -3.17 10.17 -5.23
N ILE A 67 -2.69 8.98 -4.91
CA ILE A 67 -2.61 7.86 -5.83
C ILE A 67 -4.02 7.52 -6.32
N GLU A 68 -4.17 7.52 -7.65
CA GLU A 68 -5.39 7.19 -8.35
C GLU A 68 -5.13 5.92 -9.18
N PRO A 69 -5.84 4.80 -8.91
CA PRO A 69 -5.53 3.51 -9.52
C PRO A 69 -5.58 3.46 -11.05
N ARG A 70 -6.45 4.26 -11.69
CA ARG A 70 -6.57 4.33 -13.15
C ARG A 70 -5.42 5.10 -13.77
N LEU A 71 -4.93 6.15 -13.12
CA LEU A 71 -3.68 6.81 -13.52
C LEU A 71 -2.48 5.86 -13.36
N ALA A 72 -2.44 5.08 -12.28
CA ALA A 72 -1.37 4.11 -12.08
C ALA A 72 -1.40 3.00 -13.15
N LEU A 73 -2.60 2.55 -13.54
CA LEU A 73 -2.79 1.59 -14.63
C LEU A 73 -2.34 2.15 -15.98
N ALA A 74 -2.70 3.38 -16.31
CA ALA A 74 -2.28 4.04 -17.55
C ALA A 74 -0.76 4.20 -17.61
N ALA A 75 -0.16 4.72 -16.56
CA ALA A 75 1.28 4.91 -16.45
C ALA A 75 2.06 3.57 -16.54
N GLN A 76 1.57 2.52 -15.86
CA GLN A 76 2.19 1.19 -15.92
C GLN A 76 2.11 0.60 -17.33
N SER A 77 0.95 0.70 -17.97
CA SER A 77 0.76 0.18 -19.34
C SER A 77 1.66 0.88 -20.34
N HIS A 78 1.86 2.20 -20.20
CA HIS A 78 2.77 2.96 -21.06
C HIS A 78 4.24 2.62 -20.81
N ALA A 79 4.64 2.44 -19.55
CA ALA A 79 5.99 1.99 -19.21
C ALA A 79 6.29 0.62 -19.81
N ASP A 80 5.33 -0.31 -19.74
CA ASP A 80 5.45 -1.65 -20.32
C ASP A 80 5.51 -1.62 -21.86
N ASP A 81 4.70 -0.77 -22.52
CA ASP A 81 4.73 -0.61 -23.98
C ASP A 81 6.08 -0.06 -24.47
N MET A 82 6.58 1.01 -23.83
CA MET A 82 7.90 1.58 -24.10
C MET A 82 9.02 0.55 -23.94
N ALA A 83 9.00 -0.23 -22.87
CA ALA A 83 10.01 -1.26 -22.60
C ALA A 83 9.93 -2.43 -23.59
N ALA A 84 8.72 -2.90 -23.91
CA ALA A 84 8.51 -4.03 -24.81
C ALA A 84 8.89 -3.71 -26.26
N ARG A 85 8.66 -2.48 -26.70
CA ARG A 85 8.87 -2.04 -28.09
C ARG A 85 10.14 -1.22 -28.30
N GLY A 86 10.85 -0.86 -27.23
CA GLY A 86 12.14 -0.18 -27.28
C GLY A 86 12.06 1.27 -27.78
N TYR A 87 11.06 2.02 -27.35
CA TYR A 87 10.94 3.46 -27.65
C TYR A 87 10.83 4.28 -26.36
N PHE A 88 11.01 5.60 -26.46
CA PHE A 88 10.86 6.53 -25.34
C PHE A 88 10.20 7.82 -25.83
N ASP A 89 8.89 7.92 -25.64
CA ASP A 89 8.07 9.06 -26.07
C ASP A 89 6.81 9.17 -25.19
N HIS A 90 6.21 10.35 -25.13
CA HIS A 90 4.91 10.56 -24.48
C HIS A 90 3.76 9.94 -25.27
N CYS A 91 3.89 9.87 -26.59
CA CYS A 91 2.92 9.25 -27.48
C CYS A 91 3.37 7.84 -27.86
N ALA A 92 2.43 6.89 -27.86
CA ALA A 92 2.67 5.61 -28.48
C ALA A 92 2.94 5.80 -30.00
N PRO A 93 3.64 4.87 -30.68
CA PRO A 93 3.88 4.96 -32.13
C PRO A 93 2.62 5.10 -32.99
N GLU A 94 1.48 4.64 -32.47
CA GLU A 94 0.15 4.78 -33.07
C GLU A 94 -0.43 6.22 -32.95
N GLY A 95 0.21 7.08 -32.17
CA GLY A 95 -0.20 8.47 -31.91
C GLY A 95 -0.95 8.68 -30.60
N HIS A 96 -1.22 7.62 -29.83
CA HIS A 96 -1.98 7.71 -28.58
C HIS A 96 -1.22 8.45 -27.49
N GLY A 97 -1.74 9.61 -27.10
CA GLY A 97 -1.15 10.47 -26.08
C GLY A 97 -1.59 10.12 -24.65
N PRO A 98 -0.99 10.76 -23.63
CA PRO A 98 -1.23 10.43 -22.23
C PRO A 98 -2.70 10.53 -21.79
N SER A 99 -3.40 11.59 -22.22
CA SER A 99 -4.81 11.78 -21.87
C SER A 99 -5.74 10.74 -22.52
N GLU A 100 -5.38 10.20 -23.69
CA GLU A 100 -6.15 9.11 -24.31
C GLU A 100 -5.96 7.81 -23.53
N ARG A 101 -4.71 7.45 -23.19
CA ARG A 101 -4.42 6.27 -22.35
C ARG A 101 -5.06 6.34 -20.97
N ALA A 102 -5.05 7.52 -20.34
CA ALA A 102 -5.73 7.75 -19.08
C ALA A 102 -7.26 7.54 -19.21
N ALA A 103 -7.86 8.04 -20.30
CA ALA A 103 -9.28 7.84 -20.59
C ALA A 103 -9.64 6.38 -20.84
N GLU A 104 -8.79 5.62 -21.54
CA GLU A 104 -8.94 4.17 -21.75
C GLU A 104 -8.87 3.38 -20.43
N SER A 105 -8.07 3.85 -19.48
CA SER A 105 -8.05 3.34 -18.10
C SER A 105 -9.25 3.83 -17.26
N GLY A 106 -10.15 4.62 -17.84
CA GLY A 106 -11.37 5.12 -17.21
C GLY A 106 -11.17 6.41 -16.40
N TYR A 107 -10.04 7.10 -16.53
CA TYR A 107 -9.79 8.39 -15.88
C TYR A 107 -10.30 9.53 -16.78
N PRO A 108 -11.34 10.30 -16.37
CA PRO A 108 -12.11 11.13 -17.29
C PRO A 108 -11.55 12.54 -17.54
N ALA A 109 -10.44 12.91 -16.90
CA ALA A 109 -9.89 14.27 -16.98
C ALA A 109 -8.57 14.26 -17.76
N ALA A 110 -8.26 15.39 -18.39
CA ALA A 110 -6.94 15.61 -18.98
C ALA A 110 -5.84 15.48 -17.90
N ILE A 111 -4.69 14.97 -18.32
CA ILE A 111 -3.55 14.71 -17.45
C ILE A 111 -2.27 15.41 -17.92
N TRP A 112 -1.30 15.46 -17.03
CA TRP A 112 0.08 15.85 -17.26
C TRP A 112 0.96 14.63 -17.04
N GLU A 113 1.93 14.38 -17.91
CA GLU A 113 2.80 13.20 -17.82
C GLU A 113 4.26 13.63 -17.70
N ASN A 114 5.00 12.94 -16.83
CA ASN A 114 6.46 12.94 -16.81
C ASN A 114 6.97 11.53 -17.11
N CYS A 115 7.95 11.43 -18.01
CA CYS A 115 8.62 10.17 -18.34
C CYS A 115 10.10 10.26 -17.99
N ALA A 116 10.72 9.16 -17.57
CA ALA A 116 12.17 9.06 -17.40
C ALA A 116 12.69 7.69 -17.85
N LEU A 117 13.91 7.66 -18.37
CA LEU A 117 14.61 6.45 -18.77
C LEU A 117 16.02 6.44 -18.19
N GLY A 118 16.41 5.31 -17.62
CA GLY A 118 17.79 5.05 -17.18
C GLY A 118 18.01 5.06 -15.68
N HIS A 119 16.97 5.32 -14.89
CA HIS A 119 17.04 5.35 -13.43
C HIS A 119 16.64 4.00 -12.82
N GLU A 120 17.42 3.53 -11.85
CA GLU A 120 17.13 2.28 -11.13
C GLU A 120 16.07 2.44 -10.05
N ASP A 121 15.97 3.62 -9.42
CA ASP A 121 15.05 3.85 -8.30
C ASP A 121 14.16 5.06 -8.54
N ALA A 122 12.94 5.03 -7.99
CA ALA A 122 11.94 6.08 -8.14
C ALA A 122 12.45 7.46 -7.66
N ARG A 123 13.23 7.47 -6.58
CA ARG A 123 13.79 8.70 -6.01
C ARG A 123 14.68 9.44 -7.00
N ASP A 124 15.48 8.70 -7.76
CA ASP A 124 16.39 9.28 -8.76
C ASP A 124 15.62 9.79 -9.98
N ALA A 125 14.58 9.07 -10.41
CA ALA A 125 13.67 9.54 -11.46
C ALA A 125 12.96 10.85 -11.05
N VAL A 126 12.43 10.91 -9.82
CA VAL A 126 11.79 12.12 -9.29
C VAL A 126 12.76 13.28 -9.16
N LYS A 127 14.00 13.03 -8.71
CA LYS A 127 15.06 14.05 -8.67
C LYS A 127 15.35 14.60 -10.08
N ALA A 128 15.48 13.72 -11.08
CA ALA A 128 15.70 14.15 -12.45
C ALA A 128 14.54 14.98 -13.01
N TRP A 129 13.29 14.63 -12.68
CA TRP A 129 12.12 15.45 -13.02
C TRP A 129 12.14 16.82 -12.35
N LEU A 130 12.55 16.93 -11.08
CA LEU A 130 12.67 18.22 -10.39
C LEU A 130 13.78 19.12 -10.98
N GLU A 131 14.82 18.54 -11.55
CA GLU A 131 15.93 19.26 -12.18
C GLU A 131 15.60 19.75 -13.60
N SER A 132 14.56 19.21 -14.23
CA SER A 132 14.09 19.59 -15.56
C SER A 132 12.91 20.57 -15.47
N GLU A 133 13.02 21.74 -16.09
CA GLU A 133 12.00 22.79 -15.97
C GLU A 133 10.59 22.33 -16.35
N GLY A 134 10.45 21.61 -17.47
CA GLY A 134 9.17 21.09 -17.96
C GLY A 134 8.56 20.05 -17.00
N HIS A 135 9.35 19.06 -16.58
CA HIS A 135 8.88 18.02 -15.66
C HIS A 135 8.57 18.58 -14.26
N ARG A 136 9.37 19.53 -13.78
CA ARG A 136 9.15 20.21 -12.51
C ARG A 136 7.83 20.98 -12.51
N ALA A 137 7.43 21.58 -13.64
CA ALA A 137 6.15 22.27 -13.75
C ALA A 137 4.97 21.32 -13.48
N THR A 138 5.04 20.07 -13.94
CA THR A 138 4.06 19.02 -13.56
C THR A 138 4.09 18.76 -12.05
N LEU A 139 5.27 18.42 -11.50
CA LEU A 139 5.40 18.02 -10.10
C LEU A 139 4.96 19.09 -9.10
N LEU A 140 5.19 20.36 -9.42
CA LEU A 140 4.91 21.50 -8.54
C LEU A 140 3.65 22.27 -8.93
N SER A 141 2.82 21.72 -9.84
CA SER A 141 1.56 22.37 -10.18
C SER A 141 0.57 22.31 -9.00
N PRO A 142 0.00 23.45 -8.57
CA PRO A 142 -0.99 23.50 -7.50
C PRO A 142 -2.39 23.05 -7.96
N SER A 143 -2.62 22.89 -9.28
CA SER A 143 -3.94 22.49 -9.82
C SER A 143 -4.18 20.98 -9.79
N LEU A 144 -3.12 20.19 -9.63
CA LEU A 144 -3.16 18.73 -9.59
C LEU A 144 -3.53 18.24 -8.20
N ARG A 145 -4.28 17.14 -8.14
CA ARG A 145 -4.73 16.50 -6.88
C ARG A 145 -4.48 15.00 -6.84
N GLU A 146 -4.30 14.40 -8.01
CA GLU A 146 -4.26 12.95 -8.21
C GLU A 146 -3.02 12.61 -9.03
N MET A 147 -2.44 11.44 -8.78
CA MET A 147 -1.31 10.92 -9.53
C MET A 147 -1.38 9.40 -9.69
N GLY A 148 -0.62 8.85 -10.61
CA GLY A 148 -0.33 7.43 -10.70
C GLY A 148 1.02 7.25 -11.36
N ALA A 149 1.75 6.21 -10.99
CA ALA A 149 3.05 5.94 -11.59
C ALA A 149 3.23 4.46 -11.92
N GLY A 150 4.01 4.22 -12.96
CA GLY A 150 4.33 2.90 -13.48
C GLY A 150 5.81 2.77 -13.77
N ARG A 151 6.28 1.52 -13.78
CA ARG A 151 7.67 1.19 -14.06
C ARG A 151 7.80 -0.11 -14.84
N SER A 152 8.63 -0.10 -15.88
CA SER A 152 9.08 -1.32 -16.58
C SER A 152 10.58 -1.25 -16.84
N GLY A 153 11.37 -2.10 -16.19
CA GLY A 153 12.84 -1.98 -16.22
C GLY A 153 13.34 -0.63 -15.70
N ARG A 154 13.91 0.19 -16.58
CA ARG A 154 14.38 1.57 -16.29
C ARG A 154 13.46 2.66 -16.86
N TYR A 155 12.29 2.29 -17.38
CA TYR A 155 11.25 3.21 -17.84
C TYR A 155 10.36 3.57 -16.66
N TRP A 156 10.19 4.87 -16.42
CA TRP A 156 9.32 5.44 -15.40
C TRP A 156 8.31 6.37 -16.05
N VAL A 157 7.05 6.25 -15.66
CA VAL A 157 5.96 7.12 -16.09
C VAL A 157 5.23 7.61 -14.86
N LEU A 158 4.96 8.91 -14.80
CA LEU A 158 4.12 9.55 -13.80
C LEU A 158 3.03 10.33 -14.52
N ASP A 159 1.78 9.95 -14.27
CA ASP A 159 0.59 10.64 -14.71
C ASP A 159 -0.02 11.42 -13.56
N CYS A 160 -0.36 12.69 -13.77
CA CYS A 160 -1.01 13.53 -12.79
C CYS A 160 -2.26 14.19 -13.35
N GLY A 161 -3.30 14.31 -12.52
CA GLY A 161 -4.53 14.97 -12.92
C GLY A 161 -5.33 15.56 -11.77
N ALA A 162 -6.51 16.09 -12.11
CA ALA A 162 -7.50 16.50 -11.12
C ALA A 162 -8.92 16.37 -11.69
N ARG A 163 -9.69 15.38 -11.21
CA ARG A 163 -11.10 15.22 -11.58
C ARG A 163 -11.95 16.34 -11.00
N SER A 164 -12.86 16.90 -11.80
CA SER A 164 -13.80 17.94 -11.35
C SER A 164 -14.72 17.41 -10.25
N GLY A 165 -14.91 18.20 -9.18
CA GLY A 165 -15.78 17.84 -8.06
C GLY A 165 -15.30 16.65 -7.21
N VAL A 166 -14.05 16.22 -7.38
CA VAL A 166 -13.38 15.21 -6.56
C VAL A 166 -12.35 15.90 -5.68
N TYR A 167 -12.44 15.65 -4.37
CA TYR A 167 -11.58 16.24 -3.35
C TYR A 167 -10.94 15.12 -2.53
N PRO A 168 -9.80 14.57 -2.97
CA PRO A 168 -9.15 13.48 -2.26
C PRO A 168 -8.84 13.81 -0.80
N ILE A 169 -8.88 12.79 0.04
CA ILE A 169 -8.22 12.79 1.35
C ILE A 169 -6.91 12.03 1.17
N VAL A 170 -5.84 12.49 1.82
CA VAL A 170 -4.51 11.87 1.79
C VAL A 170 -4.04 11.63 3.21
N ILE A 171 -3.81 10.37 3.57
CA ILE A 171 -3.21 9.99 4.86
C ILE A 171 -1.68 10.00 4.73
N GLU A 172 -0.98 10.76 5.59
CA GLU A 172 0.49 10.69 5.74
C GLU A 172 1.27 10.75 4.41
N ASN A 173 1.04 11.78 3.60
CA ASN A 173 1.65 11.94 2.26
C ASN A 173 1.41 10.76 1.31
N ASP A 174 0.29 10.05 1.50
CA ASP A 174 -0.09 8.86 0.77
C ASP A 174 0.82 7.65 1.03
N SER A 175 1.34 7.57 2.26
CA SER A 175 2.13 6.44 2.71
C SER A 175 1.25 5.17 2.76
N PRO A 176 1.71 4.03 2.22
CA PRO A 176 0.98 2.77 2.32
C PRO A 176 0.94 2.21 3.75
N ILE A 177 1.86 2.66 4.61
CA ILE A 177 2.06 2.12 5.97
C ILE A 177 2.27 3.26 6.97
N VAL A 178 1.63 3.15 8.13
CA VAL A 178 1.85 4.02 9.30
C VAL A 178 2.23 3.21 10.54
N ARG A 179 2.84 3.90 11.51
CA ARG A 179 3.30 3.32 12.80
C ARG A 179 2.59 3.93 14.02
N SER A 180 1.67 4.84 13.77
CA SER A 180 0.90 5.56 14.78
C SER A 180 -0.54 5.55 14.35
N ARG A 181 -1.44 5.43 15.32
CA ARG A 181 -2.88 5.65 15.10
C ARG A 181 -3.22 7.11 14.90
N ARG A 182 -2.46 8.02 15.52
CA ARG A 182 -2.54 9.45 15.23
C ARG A 182 -1.81 9.70 13.93
N VAL A 183 -2.57 10.10 12.91
CA VAL A 183 -2.08 10.39 11.56
C VAL A 183 -2.43 11.80 11.14
N ALA A 184 -1.57 12.39 10.33
CA ALA A 184 -1.85 13.61 9.59
C ALA A 184 -2.71 13.29 8.36
N LEU A 185 -3.76 14.07 8.18
CA LEU A 185 -4.61 14.05 7.00
C LEU A 185 -4.45 15.37 6.24
N TYR A 186 -4.33 15.27 4.93
CA TYR A 186 -4.58 16.39 4.04
C TYR A 186 -5.92 16.22 3.34
N LEU A 187 -6.79 17.22 3.47
CA LEU A 187 -8.09 17.28 2.82
C LEU A 187 -8.02 18.25 1.64
N HIS A 188 -8.25 17.75 0.43
CA HIS A 188 -8.49 18.64 -0.70
C HIS A 188 -9.86 19.31 -0.56
N GLY A 189 -10.02 20.45 -1.24
CA GLY A 189 -11.28 21.20 -1.24
C GLY A 189 -11.17 22.68 -0.86
N GLN A 190 -9.95 23.21 -0.73
CA GLN A 190 -9.70 24.62 -0.41
C GLN A 190 -10.55 25.54 -1.30
N ASN A 191 -11.25 26.49 -0.66
CA ASN A 191 -12.16 27.45 -1.30
C ASN A 191 -13.37 26.83 -2.03
N ARG A 192 -13.66 25.54 -1.81
CA ARG A 192 -14.79 24.81 -2.41
C ARG A 192 -15.64 24.09 -1.38
N VAL A 193 -15.01 23.53 -0.35
CA VAL A 193 -15.66 22.78 0.73
C VAL A 193 -15.83 23.70 1.93
N ASN A 194 -17.02 23.68 2.53
CA ASN A 194 -17.36 24.53 3.68
C ASN A 194 -17.24 23.76 5.00
N TRP A 195 -17.75 22.52 5.01
CA TRP A 195 -17.84 21.69 6.22
C TRP A 195 -17.39 20.27 5.93
N VAL A 196 -16.86 19.63 6.96
CA VAL A 196 -16.28 18.30 6.90
C VAL A 196 -16.71 17.45 8.09
N ARG A 197 -16.72 16.12 7.92
CA ARG A 197 -16.76 15.16 9.02
C ARG A 197 -16.06 13.87 8.61
N LEU A 198 -15.51 13.14 9.60
CA LEU A 198 -14.73 11.93 9.35
C LEU A 198 -15.25 10.74 10.15
N SER A 199 -14.89 9.54 9.70
CA SER A 199 -15.25 8.29 10.33
C SER A 199 -14.20 7.21 10.05
N ASN A 200 -14.02 6.29 11.00
CA ASN A 200 -13.20 5.09 10.81
C ASN A 200 -13.99 3.89 10.24
N ASP A 201 -15.32 3.97 10.16
CA ASP A 201 -16.18 2.85 9.79
C ASP A 201 -17.27 3.21 8.76
N GLY A 202 -17.32 4.47 8.34
CA GLY A 202 -18.27 4.98 7.35
C GLY A 202 -19.70 5.09 7.86
N LYS A 203 -19.93 4.88 9.17
CA LYS A 203 -21.24 4.89 9.83
C LYS A 203 -21.30 5.91 10.95
N ASN A 204 -20.31 5.85 11.85
CA ASN A 204 -20.18 6.72 13.00
C ASN A 204 -19.26 7.88 12.64
N TYR A 205 -19.85 8.99 12.21
CA TYR A 205 -19.11 10.20 11.86
C TYR A 205 -18.97 11.13 13.05
N SER A 206 -17.87 11.88 13.06
CA SER A 206 -17.74 13.09 13.89
C SER A 206 -18.91 14.07 13.61
N PRO A 207 -19.17 15.02 14.53
CA PRO A 207 -19.92 16.21 14.18
C PRO A 207 -19.33 16.91 12.94
N TRP A 208 -20.16 17.69 12.26
CA TRP A 208 -19.68 18.58 11.21
C TRP A 208 -18.75 19.65 11.79
N MET A 209 -17.62 19.86 11.14
CA MET A 209 -16.59 20.83 11.51
C MET A 209 -16.31 21.76 10.32
N PRO A 210 -15.89 23.03 10.55
CA PRO A 210 -15.43 23.89 9.46
C PRO A 210 -14.28 23.22 8.71
N TYR A 211 -14.25 23.38 7.39
CA TYR A 211 -13.14 22.86 6.57
C TYR A 211 -11.80 23.45 7.02
N GLN A 212 -10.82 22.57 7.18
CA GLN A 212 -9.40 22.86 7.31
C GLN A 212 -8.63 21.89 6.40
N PRO A 213 -7.62 22.34 5.64
CA PRO A 213 -6.89 21.48 4.71
C PRO A 213 -6.03 20.45 5.42
N GLU A 214 -5.60 20.72 6.65
CA GLU A 214 -4.77 19.83 7.44
C GLU A 214 -5.47 19.52 8.76
N MET A 215 -5.43 18.26 9.16
CA MET A 215 -5.94 17.82 10.46
C MET A 215 -5.20 16.59 10.97
N GLU A 216 -5.27 16.37 12.28
CA GLU A 216 -4.92 15.10 12.88
C GLU A 216 -6.17 14.22 13.03
N TRP A 217 -6.00 12.91 12.84
CA TRP A 217 -7.04 11.93 13.05
C TRP A 217 -6.53 10.70 13.77
N GLU A 218 -7.39 10.09 14.59
CA GLU A 218 -7.08 8.89 15.36
C GLU A 218 -7.73 7.67 14.68
N LEU A 219 -6.91 6.79 14.12
CA LEU A 219 -7.34 5.55 13.48
C LEU A 219 -7.94 4.56 14.51
N SER A 220 -8.72 3.61 14.00
CA SER A 220 -9.28 2.51 14.81
C SER A 220 -8.18 1.64 15.43
N GLU A 221 -8.49 1.00 16.56
CA GLU A 221 -7.52 0.20 17.32
C GLU A 221 -7.00 -1.04 16.56
N GLY A 222 -5.84 -1.54 16.97
CA GLY A 222 -5.23 -2.78 16.46
C GLY A 222 -4.48 -2.60 15.14
N ALA A 223 -3.43 -3.40 14.92
CA ALA A 223 -2.71 -3.41 13.65
C ALA A 223 -3.60 -3.93 12.50
N GLY A 224 -3.26 -3.56 11.27
CA GLY A 224 -3.97 -3.98 10.07
C GLY A 224 -4.46 -2.83 9.19
N PRO A 225 -5.26 -3.12 8.15
CA PRO A 225 -5.82 -2.10 7.28
C PRO A 225 -6.73 -1.15 8.07
N LYS A 226 -6.60 0.13 7.76
CA LYS A 226 -7.38 1.23 8.33
C LYS A 226 -7.98 2.02 7.20
N THR A 227 -9.21 2.48 7.42
CA THR A 227 -9.97 3.24 6.45
C THR A 227 -10.43 4.52 7.10
N VAL A 228 -10.21 5.65 6.45
CA VAL A 228 -10.73 6.95 6.85
C VAL A 228 -11.76 7.39 5.82
N TYR A 229 -13.01 7.45 6.25
CA TYR A 229 -14.11 8.00 5.46
C TYR A 229 -14.20 9.50 5.71
N TYR A 230 -14.28 10.27 4.64
CA TYR A 230 -14.35 11.72 4.66
C TYR A 230 -15.63 12.16 3.94
N GLN A 231 -16.45 12.94 4.65
CA GLN A 231 -17.59 13.62 4.04
C GLN A 231 -17.36 15.12 3.99
N ALA A 232 -17.42 15.67 2.78
CA ALA A 232 -17.31 17.09 2.51
C ALA A 232 -18.68 17.65 2.12
N TYR A 233 -18.98 18.87 2.57
CA TYR A 233 -20.16 19.62 2.17
C TYR A 233 -19.78 20.89 1.40
N ASP A 234 -20.15 20.93 0.12
CA ASP A 234 -19.96 22.07 -0.80
C ASP A 234 -21.30 22.63 -1.32
N GLY A 235 -22.39 22.36 -0.60
CA GLY A 235 -23.78 22.46 -1.09
C GLY A 235 -24.37 21.10 -1.45
N LYS A 236 -23.53 20.07 -1.60
CA LYS A 236 -23.90 18.65 -1.61
C LYS A 236 -22.95 17.86 -0.72
N ILE A 237 -23.39 16.73 -0.20
CA ILE A 237 -22.51 15.81 0.53
C ILE A 237 -21.73 14.98 -0.49
N ARG A 238 -20.41 15.02 -0.41
CA ARG A 238 -19.49 14.15 -1.14
C ARG A 238 -18.81 13.22 -0.16
N THR A 239 -18.72 11.93 -0.51
CA THR A 239 -18.02 10.93 0.31
C THR A 239 -16.78 10.49 -0.43
N MET A 240 -15.65 10.55 0.26
CA MET A 240 -14.34 10.09 -0.18
C MET A 240 -13.77 9.15 0.88
N VAL A 241 -12.77 8.36 0.49
CA VAL A 241 -12.13 7.40 1.37
C VAL A 241 -10.64 7.33 1.07
N ASP A 242 -9.86 7.09 2.12
CA ASP A 242 -8.48 6.67 2.01
C ASP A 242 -8.22 5.46 2.93
N GLU A 243 -7.26 4.63 2.56
CA GLU A 243 -6.85 3.44 3.27
C GLU A 243 -5.34 3.43 3.53
N VAL A 244 -4.96 2.90 4.69
CA VAL A 244 -3.56 2.77 5.09
C VAL A 244 -3.37 1.53 5.95
N TYR A 245 -2.18 0.93 5.94
CA TYR A 245 -1.87 -0.17 6.85
C TYR A 245 -1.21 0.32 8.13
N LEU A 246 -1.83 0.08 9.29
CA LEU A 246 -1.20 0.32 10.60
C LEU A 246 -0.36 -0.88 10.99
N SER A 247 0.97 -0.69 11.01
CA SER A 247 1.91 -1.81 11.16
C SER A 247 2.02 -2.38 12.57
N ARG A 248 2.02 -1.54 13.61
CA ARG A 248 2.06 -1.90 15.05
C ARG A 248 1.51 -0.76 15.88
#